data_AF-A0A3D5EQR8-F1
#
_entry.id   AF-A0A3D5EQR8-F1
#
_cell.length_a   1.000
_cell.length_b   1.000
_cell.length_c   1.000
_cell.angle_alpha   90.00
_cell.angle_beta   90.00
_cell.angle_gamma   90.00
#
_symmetry.space_group_name_H-M   'P 1'
#
loop_
_entity.id
_entity.type
_entity.pdbx_description
1 polymer ?
#
loop_
_entity_poly.entity_id
_entity_poly.type
_entity_poly.pdbx_seq_one_letter_code
_entity_poly.pdbx_strand_id
1 'polypeptide(L)'
;LKFEGVQIETMAMSSICATEPRQVAEKGQQLACIYGKPLGEQEWLTYLPPQPPSRLLNKQEWPKQGFEFLSFSPLPCPDKRLKHIRLDHVMQYLIGDKLT
;
A
#
# COMPACT_ATOMS: atom_id res chain seq x y z
N LEU A 1 -4.79 -29.77 -5.04
CA LEU A 1 -3.34 -29.66 -4.83
C LEU A 1 -3.13 -29.02 -3.46
N LYS A 2 -2.85 -29.83 -2.44
CA LYS A 2 -2.50 -29.33 -1.10
C LYS A 2 -0.98 -29.11 -1.10
N PHE A 3 -0.55 -27.91 -0.71
CA PHE A 3 0.85 -27.61 -0.48
C PHE A 3 1.25 -28.24 0.86
N GLU A 4 1.53 -29.53 0.87
CA GLU A 4 2.06 -30.22 2.06
C GLU A 4 3.57 -30.00 2.16
N GLY A 5 4.04 -29.60 3.34
CA GLY A 5 5.46 -29.37 3.64
C GLY A 5 6.03 -28.00 3.26
N VAL A 6 5.22 -27.09 2.72
CA VAL A 6 5.63 -25.72 2.35
C VAL A 6 4.87 -24.70 3.18
N GLN A 7 5.58 -23.82 3.88
CA GLN A 7 4.96 -22.67 4.53
C GLN A 7 4.55 -21.64 3.47
N ILE A 8 3.33 -21.13 3.58
CA ILE A 8 2.78 -20.11 2.71
C ILE A 8 2.31 -18.95 3.56
N GLU A 9 2.74 -17.74 3.18
CA GLU A 9 2.32 -16.51 3.82
C GLU A 9 1.91 -15.46 2.77
N THR A 10 0.94 -14.60 3.13
CA THR A 10 0.47 -13.50 2.28
C THR A 10 0.66 -12.17 3.00
N MET A 11 1.28 -11.21 2.31
CA MET A 11 1.64 -9.93 2.87
C MET A 11 1.38 -8.77 1.89
N ALA A 12 0.70 -7.72 2.35
CA ALA A 12 0.72 -6.40 1.72
C ALA A 12 2.01 -5.64 2.07
N MET A 13 2.79 -5.20 1.10
CA MET A 13 4.07 -4.54 1.36
C MET A 13 4.32 -3.40 0.39
N SER A 14 5.31 -2.57 0.69
CA SER A 14 5.89 -1.64 -0.27
C SER A 14 7.41 -1.67 -0.16
N SER A 15 8.09 -1.96 -1.26
CA SER A 15 9.56 -1.91 -1.34
C SER A 15 10.08 -0.47 -1.26
N ILE A 16 9.32 0.49 -1.81
CA ILE A 16 9.61 1.92 -1.76
C ILE A 16 8.30 2.66 -1.45
N CYS A 17 8.25 3.27 -0.28
CA CYS A 17 7.11 4.07 0.16
C CYS A 17 7.14 5.44 -0.53
N ALA A 18 6.31 5.60 -1.57
CA ALA A 18 6.17 6.83 -2.35
C ALA A 18 5.15 7.83 -1.76
N THR A 19 4.55 7.49 -0.62
CA THR A 19 3.51 8.29 0.03
C THR A 19 3.73 8.36 1.54
N GLU A 20 3.14 9.35 2.19
CA GLU A 20 3.15 9.51 3.64
C GLU A 20 1.72 9.38 4.21
N PRO A 21 1.52 8.65 5.30
CA PRO A 21 0.20 8.58 5.94
C PRO A 21 -0.19 9.94 6.53
N ARG A 22 -1.44 10.35 6.35
CA ARG A 22 -2.03 11.53 7.00
C ARG A 22 -3.38 11.20 7.60
N GLN A 23 -3.71 11.85 8.70
CA GLN A 23 -5.07 11.88 9.23
C GLN A 23 -5.70 13.23 8.92
N VAL A 24 -6.89 13.20 8.33
CA VAL A 24 -7.67 14.41 8.01
C VAL A 24 -8.99 14.35 8.75
N ALA A 25 -9.30 15.41 9.49
CA ALA A 25 -10.60 15.55 10.15
C ALA A 25 -11.63 16.12 9.16
N GLU A 26 -12.65 15.35 8.81
CA GLU A 26 -13.75 15.80 7.98
C GLU A 26 -15.09 15.41 8.62
N LYS A 27 -16.00 16.37 8.78
CA LYS A 27 -17.35 16.14 9.36
C LYS A 27 -17.33 15.41 10.72
N GLY A 28 -16.30 15.67 11.53
CA GLY A 28 -16.12 15.05 12.85
C GLY A 28 -15.54 13.63 12.83
N GLN A 29 -15.17 13.10 11.66
CA GLN A 29 -14.51 11.81 11.52
C GLN A 29 -13.03 11.98 11.14
N GLN A 30 -12.17 11.09 11.63
CA GLN A 30 -10.77 11.01 11.23
C GLN A 30 -10.63 10.06 10.04
N LEU A 31 -10.19 10.60 8.90
CA LEU A 31 -10.00 9.86 7.66
C LEU A 31 -8.51 9.53 7.49
N ALA A 32 -8.23 8.26 7.22
CA ALA A 32 -6.90 7.78 6.89
C ALA A 32 -6.59 8.06 5.42
N CYS A 33 -5.79 9.08 5.18
CA CYS A 33 -5.38 9.52 3.86
C CYS A 33 -3.91 9.22 3.61
N ILE A 34 -3.50 9.32 2.35
CA ILE A 34 -2.10 9.31 1.95
C ILE A 34 -1.76 10.63 1.28
N TYR A 35 -0.56 11.14 1.53
CA TYR A 35 -0.02 12.34 0.92
C TYR A 35 1.12 11.97 -0.02
N GLY A 36 1.12 12.52 -1.23
CA GLY A 36 2.15 12.25 -2.20
C GLY A 36 1.95 13.04 -3.48
N LYS A 37 2.86 12.84 -4.43
CA LYS A 37 2.78 13.43 -5.77
C LYS A 37 2.25 12.39 -6.75
N PRO A 38 1.02 12.53 -7.28
CA PRO A 38 0.51 11.62 -8.29
C PRO A 38 1.43 11.55 -9.52
N LEU A 39 1.49 10.39 -10.15
CA LEU A 39 2.32 10.17 -11.32
C LEU A 39 1.79 11.01 -12.49
N GLY A 40 2.65 11.84 -13.08
CA GLY A 40 2.28 12.72 -14.19
C GLY A 40 1.70 14.07 -13.78
N GLU A 41 1.41 14.27 -12.49
CA GLU A 41 1.00 15.57 -11.96
C GLU A 41 2.22 16.34 -11.43
N GLN A 42 2.11 17.67 -11.40
CA GLN A 42 3.17 18.52 -10.83
C GLN A 42 2.98 18.71 -9.32
N GLU A 43 1.72 18.82 -8.90
CA GLU A 43 1.32 19.16 -7.54
C GLU A 43 1.28 17.95 -6.63
N TRP A 44 1.42 18.23 -5.34
CA TRP A 44 1.26 17.26 -4.28
C TRP A 44 -0.14 17.34 -3.72
N LEU A 45 -0.74 16.20 -3.39
CA LEU A 45 -2.10 16.17 -2.85
C LEU A 45 -2.25 15.18 -1.69
N THR A 46 -3.29 15.41 -0.89
CA THR A 46 -3.77 14.45 0.10
C THR A 46 -4.94 13.68 -0.51
N TYR A 47 -4.78 12.37 -0.64
CA TYR A 47 -5.72 11.46 -1.27
C TYR A 47 -6.34 10.53 -0.23
N LEU A 48 -7.66 10.43 -0.23
CA LEU A 48 -8.38 9.36 0.46
C LEU A 48 -8.60 8.22 -0.54
N PRO A 49 -7.85 7.11 -0.47
CA PRO A 49 -8.04 6.01 -1.40
C PRO A 49 -9.39 5.31 -1.16
N PRO A 50 -10.04 4.80 -2.23
CA PRO A 50 -11.19 3.93 -2.06
C PRO A 50 -10.79 2.69 -1.27
N GLN A 51 -11.69 2.18 -0.45
CA GLN A 51 -11.46 0.97 0.32
C GLN A 51 -11.87 -0.25 -0.52
N PRO A 52 -10.93 -1.13 -0.91
CA PRO A 52 -11.29 -2.35 -1.59
C PRO A 52 -12.10 -3.25 -0.64
N PRO A 53 -13.06 -4.01 -1.17
CA PRO A 53 -13.84 -4.95 -0.36
C PRO A 53 -12.96 -6.07 0.19
N SER A 54 -13.27 -6.54 1.40
CA SER A 54 -12.57 -7.67 2.05
C SER A 54 -12.94 -9.04 1.48
N ARG A 55 -13.78 -9.08 0.46
CA ARG A 55 -14.25 -10.29 -0.23
C ARG A 55 -14.28 -10.08 -1.73
N LEU A 56 -14.39 -11.17 -2.46
CA LEU A 56 -14.65 -11.13 -3.90
C LEU A 56 -16.05 -10.55 -4.16
N LEU A 57 -16.10 -9.62 -5.12
CA LEU A 57 -17.35 -9.05 -5.63
C LEU A 57 -17.88 -9.88 -6.79
N ASN A 58 -19.20 -10.04 -6.85
CA ASN A 58 -19.86 -10.56 -8.03
C ASN A 58 -19.99 -9.47 -9.11
N LYS A 59 -20.27 -9.87 -10.36
CA LYS A 59 -20.33 -8.96 -11.52
C LYS A 59 -21.27 -7.75 -11.34
N GLN A 60 -22.35 -7.89 -10.57
CA GLN A 60 -23.35 -6.83 -10.36
C GLN A 60 -22.90 -5.80 -9.31
N GLU A 61 -21.99 -6.20 -8.41
CA GLU A 61 -21.45 -5.34 -7.35
C GLU A 61 -20.27 -4.48 -7.83
N TRP A 62 -19.69 -4.80 -8.99
CA TRP A 62 -18.61 -4.01 -9.57
C TRP A 62 -19.11 -2.62 -10.00
N PRO A 63 -18.45 -1.53 -9.56
CA PRO A 63 -18.76 -0.20 -10.07
C PRO A 63 -18.60 -0.15 -11.59
N LYS A 64 -19.48 0.56 -12.29
CA LYS A 64 -19.42 0.69 -13.77
C LYS A 64 -18.06 1.22 -14.27
N GLN A 65 -17.43 2.08 -13.47
CA GLN A 65 -16.15 2.72 -13.76
C GLN A 65 -14.94 1.96 -13.16
N GLY A 66 -15.20 0.89 -12.40
CA GLY A 66 -14.18 0.19 -11.63
C GLY A 66 -13.75 0.92 -10.35
N PHE A 67 -12.73 0.38 -9.69
CA PHE A 67 -12.00 1.08 -8.63
C PHE A 67 -10.78 1.76 -9.23
N GLU A 68 -10.60 3.05 -8.94
CA GLU A 68 -9.45 3.81 -9.40
C GLU A 68 -8.50 4.08 -8.23
N PHE A 69 -7.21 3.78 -8.45
CA PHE A 69 -6.16 4.02 -7.47
C PHE A 69 -5.06 4.83 -8.14
N LEU A 70 -4.77 6.01 -7.59
CA LEU A 70 -3.69 6.85 -8.08
C LEU A 70 -2.34 6.15 -7.86
N SER A 71 -1.47 6.24 -8.87
CA SER A 71 -0.05 5.91 -8.75
C SER A 71 0.73 7.14 -8.31
N PHE A 72 1.78 6.97 -7.53
CA PHE A 72 2.55 8.08 -6.96
C PHE A 72 4.00 8.06 -7.43
N SER A 73 4.54 9.23 -7.70
CA SER A 73 5.96 9.46 -7.94
C SER A 73 6.75 9.27 -6.63
N PRO A 74 8.02 8.82 -6.68
CA PRO A 74 8.84 8.65 -5.48
C PRO A 74 8.93 9.93 -4.63
N LEU A 75 8.96 9.77 -3.30
CA LEU A 75 9.26 10.87 -2.39
C LEU A 75 10.70 11.37 -2.60
N PRO A 76 10.96 12.69 -2.47
CA PRO A 76 12.31 13.21 -2.36
C PRO A 76 13.08 12.51 -1.24
N CYS A 77 14.28 12.05 -1.55
CA CYS A 77 15.10 11.25 -0.64
C CYS A 77 16.54 11.77 -0.66
N PRO A 78 16.82 12.96 -0.08
CA PRO A 78 18.13 13.63 -0.18
C PRO A 78 19.27 12.79 0.42
N ASP A 79 18.97 12.04 1.46
CA ASP A 79 19.87 11.18 2.23
C ASP A 79 19.91 9.72 1.72
N LYS A 80 19.30 9.44 0.55
CA LYS A 80 19.29 8.13 -0.14
C LYS A 80 18.79 6.94 0.71
N ARG A 81 18.06 7.21 1.80
CA ARG A 81 17.41 6.20 2.65
C ARG A 81 15.94 6.07 2.27
N LEU A 82 15.64 5.12 1.40
CA LEU A 82 14.28 4.87 0.97
C LEU A 82 13.45 4.27 2.12
N LYS A 83 12.29 4.87 2.39
CA LYS A 83 11.29 4.29 3.29
C LYS A 83 10.66 3.07 2.62
N HIS A 84 10.27 2.07 3.40
CA HIS A 84 9.54 0.88 2.94
C HIS A 84 8.41 0.53 3.92
N ILE A 85 7.55 -0.41 3.54
CA ILE A 85 6.49 -0.96 4.40
C ILE A 85 6.65 -2.48 4.46
N ARG A 86 6.93 -3.00 5.66
CA ARG A 86 7.02 -4.45 5.98
C ARG A 86 8.05 -5.26 5.20
N LEU A 87 9.03 -4.60 4.57
CA LEU A 87 10.14 -5.30 3.90
C LEU A 87 11.00 -6.09 4.91
N ASP A 88 11.10 -5.59 6.13
CA ASP A 88 11.66 -6.27 7.30
C ASP A 88 10.96 -7.60 7.60
N HIS A 89 9.62 -7.61 7.63
CA HIS A 89 8.87 -8.85 7.82
C HIS A 89 9.07 -9.83 6.66
N VAL A 90 9.12 -9.32 5.43
CA VAL A 90 9.41 -10.14 4.23
C VAL A 90 10.80 -10.76 4.32
N MET A 91 11.81 -10.00 4.74
CA MET A 91 13.17 -10.51 4.95
C MET A 91 13.20 -11.58 6.06
N GLN A 92 12.51 -11.35 7.18
CA GLN A 92 12.42 -12.34 8.25
C GLN A 92 11.80 -13.66 7.77
N TYR A 93 10.71 -13.59 6.99
CA TYR A 93 10.05 -14.78 6.46
C TYR A 93 10.92 -15.54 5.45
N LEU A 94 11.58 -14.83 4.54
CA LEU A 94 12.31 -15.44 3.44
C LEU A 94 13.68 -16.00 3.83
N ILE A 95 14.40 -15.30 4.71
CA ILE A 95 15.81 -15.60 5.01
C ILE A 95 16.16 -15.57 6.50
N GLY A 96 15.22 -15.17 7.37
CA GLY A 96 15.50 -14.97 8.79
C GLY A 96 15.92 -16.24 9.52
N ASP A 97 15.47 -17.42 9.08
CA ASP A 97 15.85 -18.72 9.64
C ASP A 97 17.31 -19.11 9.31
N LYS A 98 17.96 -18.41 8.38
CA LYS A 98 19.37 -18.64 7.99
C LYS A 98 20.37 -17.69 8.63
N LEU A 99 19.88 -16.68 9.35
CA LEU A 99 20.70 -15.61 9.93
C LEU A 99 20.86 -15.72 11.46
N THR A 100 20.48 -16.86 12.03
CA THR A 100 20.60 -17.19 13.46
C THR A 100 21.86 -18.00 13.77
#